data_AF-A0A8W8P2W5-F1
#
_entry.id   AF-A0A8W8P2W5-F1
#
_cell.length_a   1.000
_cell.length_b   1.000
_cell.length_c   1.000
_cell.angle_alpha   90.00
_cell.angle_beta   90.00
_cell.angle_gamma   90.00
#
_symmetry.space_group_name_H-M   'P 1'
#
loop_
_entity.id
_entity.type
_entity.pdbx_description
1 polymer ?
#
loop_
_entity_poly.entity_id
_entity_poly.type
_entity_poly.pdbx_seq_one_letter_code
_entity_poly.pdbx_strand_id
1 'polypeptide(L)'
;MNLACEKHTWQTSEKYPSSKAVDGLCGNLSESGGQCAVSLESNADVTWLVDLGTIQSIHKIVIHYRTDDMPFGCPLGFYGVHCSKTCRVNCHHCSIVSGECLGDCRLGFSGQFCDNYERNVNNGFTRRLLGFSVAVSNTTDYNHGVICYHERKYNKYTIPSTVDFFCSAVGRYVIFYNERRPGISYPEDYSQYAFVDLCEIEVYGCPIPQYGFEQPACTLPCAALCKYVLFNEGCPSPVGKNPQCSRPCPWNCEQCYRDTGLCAKCWPGFRGHACELPCQAIGNVTTSSSVIYNGPIYQALLSSNGLYYPGTERGYAYINMTLSEKSTNIVGLSFTLHQASNVMVTLLDNKQSVIKKYFEHSSDNQKWNVKVMNSVTSQVHSISVAVVYKHQFTISSMRLPLRKCKNEDISSEAQKNDDVFKYL
;
A
#
# COMPACT_ATOMS: atom_id res chain seq x y z
N MET A 1 0.89 20.59 -14.13
CA MET A 1 0.16 20.98 -15.36
C MET A 1 1.18 21.23 -16.48
N ASN A 2 0.99 20.66 -17.67
CA ASN A 2 1.86 20.95 -18.84
C ASN A 2 1.43 22.29 -19.45
N LEU A 3 2.19 23.35 -19.20
CA LEU A 3 1.89 24.71 -19.68
C LEU A 3 2.00 24.86 -21.20
N ALA A 4 2.71 23.96 -21.88
CA ALA A 4 2.93 24.00 -23.32
C ALA A 4 1.83 23.26 -24.11
N CYS A 5 1.04 22.39 -23.47
CA CYS A 5 0.04 21.57 -24.17
C CYS A 5 -0.98 22.44 -24.92
N GLU A 6 -1.20 22.14 -26.20
CA GLU A 6 -2.10 22.85 -27.12
C GLU A 6 -1.80 24.36 -27.28
N LYS A 7 -0.57 24.79 -26.96
CA LYS A 7 -0.13 26.17 -27.17
C LYS A 7 0.31 26.43 -28.60
N HIS A 8 0.35 27.70 -28.97
CA HIS A 8 0.82 28.09 -30.29
C HIS A 8 2.32 27.83 -30.40
N THR A 9 2.69 27.08 -31.43
CA THR A 9 4.09 26.78 -31.75
C THR A 9 4.51 27.45 -33.04
N TRP A 10 5.82 27.59 -33.20
CA TRP A 10 6.45 27.98 -34.46
C TRP A 10 7.78 27.21 -34.61
N GLN A 11 8.15 26.89 -35.85
CA GLN A 11 9.47 26.34 -36.16
C GLN A 11 10.01 26.87 -37.49
N THR A 12 11.33 26.86 -37.66
CA THR A 12 12.03 27.47 -38.82
C THR A 12 11.59 26.90 -40.17
N SER A 13 11.36 25.58 -40.25
CA SER A 13 10.87 24.90 -41.46
C SER A 13 10.04 23.69 -41.07
N GLU A 14 9.01 23.33 -41.84
CA GLU A 14 8.09 22.23 -41.49
C GLU A 14 8.14 21.09 -42.51
N LYS A 15 8.70 19.95 -42.11
CA LYS A 15 8.41 18.65 -42.72
C LYS A 15 7.15 18.05 -42.09
N TYR A 16 7.04 18.16 -40.77
CA TYR A 16 5.81 17.97 -40.01
C TYR A 16 5.54 19.18 -39.10
N PRO A 17 4.26 19.50 -38.81
CA PRO A 17 3.89 20.71 -38.10
C PRO A 17 4.51 20.81 -36.71
N SER A 18 4.91 22.03 -36.33
CA SER A 18 5.46 22.34 -35.01
C SER A 18 4.53 21.99 -33.84
N SER A 19 3.21 22.01 -34.07
CA SER A 19 2.20 21.74 -33.05
C SER A 19 2.21 20.30 -32.55
N LYS A 20 2.82 19.38 -33.30
CA LYS A 20 2.96 17.98 -32.89
C LYS A 20 3.78 17.79 -31.62
N ALA A 21 4.71 18.70 -31.32
CA ALA A 21 5.48 18.62 -30.08
C ALA A 21 4.68 19.02 -28.82
N VAL A 22 3.45 19.53 -28.98
CA VAL A 22 2.61 20.00 -27.86
C VAL A 22 1.17 19.48 -27.92
N ASP A 23 0.88 18.48 -28.74
CA ASP A 23 -0.49 17.94 -28.92
C ASP A 23 -0.93 16.97 -27.81
N GLY A 24 -0.07 16.74 -26.81
CA GLY A 24 -0.34 15.85 -25.68
C GLY A 24 -0.12 14.37 -25.98
N LEU A 25 0.32 14.01 -27.19
CA LEU A 25 0.63 12.64 -27.60
C LEU A 25 2.15 12.40 -27.54
N CYS A 26 2.57 11.29 -26.94
CA CYS A 26 4.00 10.94 -26.83
C CYS A 26 4.26 9.42 -26.89
N GLY A 27 3.38 8.68 -27.57
CA GLY A 27 3.38 7.22 -27.61
C GLY A 27 4.08 6.61 -28.82
N ASN A 28 4.18 7.35 -29.94
CA ASN A 28 4.87 6.90 -31.16
C ASN A 28 5.91 7.96 -31.55
N LEU A 29 7.18 7.67 -31.27
CA LEU A 29 8.30 8.59 -31.46
C LEU A 29 9.01 8.37 -32.81
N SER A 30 8.33 7.71 -33.75
CA SER A 30 8.77 7.61 -35.14
C SER A 30 8.40 8.84 -35.96
N GLU A 31 9.20 9.11 -36.98
CA GLU A 31 8.92 10.21 -37.91
C GLU A 31 7.61 10.01 -38.67
N SER A 32 7.28 8.77 -39.06
CA SER A 32 6.01 8.45 -39.71
C SER A 32 4.83 8.32 -38.74
N GLY A 33 5.09 8.34 -37.43
CA GLY A 33 4.09 8.13 -36.37
C GLY A 33 3.12 9.29 -36.17
N GLY A 34 3.41 10.46 -36.76
CA GLY A 34 2.53 11.63 -36.74
C GLY A 34 2.44 12.36 -35.39
N GLN A 35 3.36 12.09 -34.46
CA GLN A 35 3.45 12.71 -33.12
C GLN A 35 4.76 13.49 -32.90
N CYS A 36 5.60 13.63 -33.93
CA CYS A 36 6.84 14.39 -33.88
C CYS A 36 6.73 15.67 -34.71
N ALA A 37 7.18 16.80 -34.16
CA ALA A 37 7.51 17.98 -34.95
C ALA A 37 8.84 17.73 -35.66
N VAL A 38 8.90 17.92 -36.98
CA VAL A 38 10.10 17.64 -37.77
C VAL A 38 10.33 18.76 -38.75
N SER A 39 11.55 19.31 -38.76
CA SER A 39 11.96 20.33 -39.72
C SER A 39 12.52 19.71 -41.00
N LEU A 40 12.67 20.54 -42.03
CA LEU A 40 13.54 20.17 -43.15
C LEU A 40 15.01 20.24 -42.73
N GLU A 41 15.86 19.51 -43.45
CA GLU A 41 17.32 19.55 -43.26
C GLU A 41 17.86 20.96 -43.58
N SER A 42 18.72 21.49 -42.71
CA SER A 42 19.32 22.82 -42.82
C SER A 42 20.82 22.72 -42.57
N ASN A 43 21.62 23.45 -43.35
CA ASN A 43 23.07 23.55 -43.17
C ASN A 43 23.46 24.67 -42.17
N ALA A 44 22.48 25.30 -41.52
CA ALA A 44 22.64 26.38 -40.56
C ALA A 44 21.92 26.01 -39.23
N ASP A 45 21.23 26.96 -38.62
CA ASP A 45 20.43 26.77 -37.41
C ASP A 45 18.97 26.36 -37.71
N VAL A 46 18.35 25.67 -36.75
CA VAL A 46 16.93 25.32 -36.75
C VAL A 46 16.39 25.67 -35.37
N THR A 47 15.27 26.37 -35.33
CA THR A 47 14.60 26.79 -34.10
C THR A 47 13.18 26.24 -34.06
N TRP A 48 12.77 25.81 -32.87
CA TRP A 48 11.38 25.52 -32.52
C TRP A 48 11.06 26.28 -31.24
N LEU A 49 9.86 26.87 -31.15
CA LEU A 49 9.39 27.59 -29.98
C LEU A 49 7.91 27.34 -29.70
N VAL A 50 7.52 27.55 -28.45
CA VAL A 50 6.14 27.55 -27.98
C VAL A 50 5.84 28.85 -27.24
N ASP A 51 4.74 29.50 -27.62
CA ASP A 51 4.22 30.68 -26.93
C ASP A 51 3.30 30.26 -25.77
N LEU A 52 3.75 30.46 -24.54
CA LEU A 52 2.97 30.14 -23.34
C LEU A 52 1.81 31.12 -23.09
N GLY A 53 1.76 32.23 -23.82
CA GLY A 53 0.74 33.28 -23.78
C GLY A 53 0.96 34.35 -22.71
N THR A 54 1.56 34.00 -21.58
CA THR A 54 1.95 34.96 -20.53
C THR A 54 3.33 34.61 -19.98
N ILE A 55 3.93 35.51 -19.20
CA ILE A 55 5.14 35.20 -18.43
C ILE A 55 4.78 34.14 -17.39
N GLN A 56 5.55 33.05 -17.36
CA GLN A 56 5.36 31.91 -16.47
C GLN A 56 6.63 31.66 -15.66
N SER A 57 6.48 31.18 -14.43
CA SER A 57 7.61 30.67 -13.64
C SER A 57 7.86 29.20 -14.00
N ILE A 58 8.93 28.93 -14.75
CA ILE A 58 9.23 27.62 -15.34
C ILE A 58 10.19 26.86 -14.44
N HIS A 59 9.75 25.71 -13.93
CA HIS A 59 10.54 24.90 -12.98
C HIS A 59 11.06 23.58 -13.59
N LYS A 60 10.44 23.09 -14.67
CA LYS A 60 10.81 21.81 -15.30
C LYS A 60 10.40 21.81 -16.78
N ILE A 61 11.30 21.36 -17.64
CA ILE A 61 11.07 21.13 -19.07
C ILE A 61 11.44 19.68 -19.37
N VAL A 62 10.56 18.97 -20.08
CA VAL A 62 10.78 17.58 -20.52
C VAL A 62 10.68 17.57 -22.04
N ILE A 63 11.70 17.04 -22.71
CA ILE A 63 11.76 16.96 -24.17
C ILE A 63 11.72 15.48 -24.58
N HIS A 64 10.73 15.12 -25.38
CA HIS A 64 10.66 13.82 -26.05
C HIS A 64 11.16 14.01 -27.49
N TYR A 65 12.32 13.46 -27.81
CA TYR A 65 12.88 13.52 -29.16
C TYR A 65 12.52 12.26 -29.95
N ARG A 66 12.57 12.36 -31.28
CA ARG A 66 12.38 11.25 -32.20
C ARG A 66 13.39 10.13 -31.87
N THR A 67 12.90 8.91 -31.71
CA THR A 67 13.73 7.71 -31.53
C THR A 67 13.44 6.63 -32.56
N ASP A 68 12.47 6.84 -33.45
CA ASP A 68 11.95 5.80 -34.35
C ASP A 68 11.52 4.54 -33.59
N ASP A 69 10.98 4.75 -32.39
CA ASP A 69 10.58 3.73 -31.42
C ASP A 69 11.70 2.74 -31.03
N MET A 70 12.95 3.11 -31.31
CA MET A 70 14.13 2.37 -30.88
C MET A 70 14.58 2.83 -29.49
N PRO A 71 14.97 1.91 -28.60
CA PRO A 71 15.46 2.26 -27.28
C PRO A 71 16.81 2.99 -27.40
N PHE A 72 16.87 4.24 -26.93
CA PHE A 72 18.08 5.05 -26.87
C PHE A 72 18.16 5.80 -25.53
N GLY A 73 19.34 5.83 -24.92
CA GLY A 73 19.55 6.40 -23.59
C GLY A 73 18.96 5.53 -22.46
N CYS A 74 18.87 6.11 -21.25
CA CYS A 74 18.22 5.47 -20.12
C CYS A 74 16.81 6.00 -19.88
N PRO A 75 15.85 5.14 -19.49
CA PRO A 75 14.54 5.61 -19.04
C PRO A 75 14.68 6.64 -17.91
N LEU A 76 13.76 7.59 -17.82
CA LEU A 76 13.73 8.56 -16.73
C LEU A 76 13.78 7.84 -15.38
N GLY A 77 14.71 8.25 -14.52
CA GLY A 77 14.94 7.61 -13.22
C GLY A 77 15.96 6.47 -13.25
N PHE A 78 16.62 6.19 -14.38
CA PHE A 78 17.68 5.21 -14.50
C PHE A 78 18.98 5.81 -15.07
N TYR A 79 20.12 5.25 -14.69
CA TYR A 79 21.45 5.72 -15.10
C TYR A 79 22.48 4.58 -15.18
N GLY A 80 23.66 4.91 -15.73
CA GLY A 80 24.80 4.00 -15.83
C GLY A 80 24.78 3.11 -17.08
N VAL A 81 25.83 2.30 -17.22
CA VAL A 81 25.98 1.38 -18.36
C VAL A 81 24.82 0.38 -18.37
N HIS A 82 24.11 0.31 -19.49
CA HIS A 82 22.87 -0.46 -19.67
C HIS A 82 21.69 -0.05 -18.76
N CYS A 83 21.71 1.15 -18.17
CA CYS A 83 20.59 1.68 -17.37
C CYS A 83 20.20 0.79 -16.18
N SER A 84 21.20 0.10 -15.63
CA SER A 84 21.03 -0.90 -14.57
C SER A 84 20.86 -0.30 -13.18
N LYS A 85 21.10 1.01 -13.02
CA LYS A 85 21.01 1.71 -11.73
C LYS A 85 19.83 2.68 -11.73
N THR A 86 19.18 2.83 -10.58
CA THR A 86 18.05 3.75 -10.39
C THR A 86 18.52 5.06 -9.74
N CYS A 87 18.05 6.21 -10.24
CA CYS A 87 18.17 7.49 -9.58
C CYS A 87 17.56 7.44 -8.16
N ARG A 88 18.11 8.23 -7.23
CA ARG A 88 17.54 8.38 -5.89
C ARG A 88 16.16 9.04 -5.93
N VAL A 89 15.26 8.59 -5.06
CA VAL A 89 13.87 9.09 -5.00
C VAL A 89 13.78 10.55 -4.55
N ASN A 90 14.75 11.03 -3.78
CA ASN A 90 14.82 12.42 -3.28
C ASN A 90 15.47 13.39 -4.27
N CYS A 91 15.77 12.89 -5.47
CA CYS A 91 16.37 13.62 -6.57
C CYS A 91 15.25 14.06 -7.54
N HIS A 92 15.25 15.31 -7.96
CA HIS A 92 14.33 15.74 -9.02
C HIS A 92 14.75 15.16 -10.38
N HIS A 93 16.04 15.19 -10.69
CA HIS A 93 16.67 14.64 -11.89
C HIS A 93 18.08 14.18 -11.56
N CYS A 94 18.50 13.02 -12.08
CA CYS A 94 19.87 12.53 -11.88
C CYS A 94 20.63 12.37 -13.19
N SER A 95 21.95 12.52 -13.11
CA SER A 95 22.89 12.34 -14.20
C SER A 95 22.80 10.93 -14.76
N ILE A 96 22.59 10.81 -16.06
CA ILE A 96 22.50 9.52 -16.75
C ILE A 96 23.82 8.74 -16.71
N VAL A 97 24.94 9.39 -16.39
CA VAL A 97 26.28 8.77 -16.30
C VAL A 97 26.64 8.44 -14.86
N SER A 98 26.62 9.45 -13.97
CA SER A 98 27.12 9.34 -12.60
C SER A 98 26.02 9.01 -11.58
N GLY A 99 24.76 9.30 -11.90
CA GLY A 99 23.63 9.20 -10.96
C GLY A 99 23.52 10.36 -9.98
N GLU A 100 24.42 11.34 -10.09
CA GLU A 100 24.42 12.56 -9.26
C GLU A 100 23.19 13.40 -9.54
N CYS A 101 22.68 14.10 -8.53
CA CYS A 101 21.51 14.93 -8.69
C CYS A 101 21.84 16.20 -9.49
N LEU A 102 21.23 16.30 -10.67
CA LEU A 102 21.29 17.46 -11.55
C LEU A 102 20.10 18.36 -11.21
N GLY A 103 20.32 19.29 -10.28
CA GLY A 103 19.31 20.22 -9.77
C GLY A 103 19.26 20.21 -8.24
N ASP A 104 18.25 20.88 -7.68
CA ASP A 104 18.04 20.89 -6.23
C ASP A 104 17.53 19.52 -5.74
N CYS A 105 17.83 19.22 -4.48
CA CYS A 105 17.22 18.09 -3.80
C CYS A 105 15.76 18.40 -3.47
N ARG A 106 14.94 17.36 -3.32
CA ARG A 106 13.62 17.53 -2.69
C ARG A 106 13.79 18.25 -1.36
N LEU A 107 12.82 19.10 -1.01
CA LEU A 107 12.87 19.93 0.20
C LEU A 107 13.30 19.14 1.44
N GLY A 108 14.33 19.65 2.12
CA GLY A 108 14.91 19.04 3.32
C GLY A 108 16.04 18.04 3.07
N PHE A 109 16.29 17.65 1.81
CA PHE A 109 17.42 16.80 1.45
C PHE A 109 18.61 17.62 0.94
N SER A 110 19.82 17.10 1.13
CA SER A 110 21.06 17.73 0.68
C SER A 110 22.12 16.69 0.30
N GLY A 111 23.24 17.17 -0.23
CA GLY A 111 24.34 16.34 -0.73
C GLY A 111 24.18 15.96 -2.21
N GLN A 112 25.27 15.46 -2.79
CA GLN A 112 25.42 15.20 -4.24
C GLN A 112 24.40 14.21 -4.81
N PHE A 113 23.87 13.32 -3.97
CA PHE A 113 22.85 12.32 -4.34
C PHE A 113 21.51 12.53 -3.60
N CYS A 114 21.35 13.65 -2.88
CA CYS A 114 20.17 13.94 -2.04
C CYS A 114 19.88 12.87 -0.98
N ASP A 115 20.94 12.28 -0.42
CA ASP A 115 20.88 11.23 0.59
C ASP A 115 20.94 11.81 2.02
N ASN A 116 21.40 13.05 2.20
CA ASN A 116 21.48 13.67 3.52
C ASN A 116 20.15 14.32 3.86
N TYR A 117 19.60 14.00 5.05
CA TYR A 117 18.42 14.66 5.59
C TYR A 117 18.70 15.06 7.03
N GLU A 118 18.83 16.36 7.29
CA GLU A 118 19.01 16.88 8.63
C GLU A 118 17.67 17.41 9.15
N ARG A 119 17.10 16.69 10.12
CA ARG A 119 15.91 17.13 10.82
C ARG A 119 16.27 18.33 11.69
N ASN A 120 15.73 19.51 11.39
CA ASN A 120 15.81 20.65 12.30
C ASN A 120 14.91 20.41 13.52
N VAL A 121 15.48 19.84 14.58
CA VAL A 121 14.81 19.53 15.85
C VAL A 121 14.32 20.78 16.60
N ASN A 122 14.80 21.96 16.22
CA ASN A 122 14.40 23.26 16.79
C ASN A 122 13.33 23.97 15.95
N ASN A 123 12.80 23.33 14.90
CA ASN A 123 11.76 23.92 14.08
C ASN A 123 10.44 24.06 14.87
N GLY A 124 10.09 25.29 15.23
CA GLY A 124 8.87 25.61 16.00
C GLY A 124 7.56 25.29 15.28
N PHE A 125 7.57 25.10 13.96
CA PHE A 125 6.38 24.73 13.19
C PHE A 125 5.92 23.28 13.45
N THR A 126 6.86 22.39 13.83
CA THR A 126 6.55 20.99 14.16
C THR A 126 5.45 20.87 15.23
N ARG A 127 5.44 21.79 16.19
CA ARG A 127 4.49 21.85 17.31
C ARG A 127 3.09 22.33 16.91
N ARG A 128 2.99 23.09 15.81
CA ARG A 128 1.74 23.72 15.36
C ARG A 128 0.82 22.73 14.66
N LEU A 129 1.39 21.78 13.92
CA LEU A 129 0.65 20.77 13.19
C LEU A 129 0.17 19.61 14.09
N LEU A 130 0.80 19.35 15.23
CA LEU A 130 0.40 18.25 16.12
C LEU A 130 -1.08 18.34 16.54
N GLY A 131 -1.74 17.18 16.63
CA GLY A 131 -3.13 17.08 17.08
C GLY A 131 -4.21 17.40 16.06
N PHE A 132 -3.85 17.63 14.79
CA PHE A 132 -4.83 17.89 13.74
C PHE A 132 -5.71 16.67 13.44
N SER A 133 -6.83 16.91 12.78
CA SER A 133 -7.73 15.88 12.25
C SER A 133 -8.21 16.27 10.85
N VAL A 134 -8.59 15.27 10.07
CA VAL A 134 -9.16 15.45 8.74
C VAL A 134 -10.45 14.67 8.66
N ALA A 135 -11.54 15.33 8.28
CA ALA A 135 -12.85 14.74 8.10
C ALA A 135 -13.36 14.91 6.67
N VAL A 136 -14.18 13.97 6.21
CA VAL A 136 -14.88 14.04 4.92
C VAL A 136 -16.37 14.18 5.18
N SER A 137 -16.99 15.23 4.65
CA SER A 137 -18.37 15.60 4.96
C SER A 137 -19.15 15.95 3.69
N ASN A 138 -20.48 15.77 3.73
CA ASN A 138 -21.38 16.32 2.71
C ASN A 138 -21.81 17.76 3.01
N THR A 139 -21.44 18.28 4.18
CA THR A 139 -21.68 19.66 4.58
C THR A 139 -20.35 20.34 4.91
N THR A 140 -20.37 21.66 5.10
CA THR A 140 -19.18 22.41 5.53
C THR A 140 -18.92 22.30 7.04
N ASP A 141 -19.81 21.67 7.79
CA ASP A 141 -19.62 21.43 9.23
C ASP A 141 -18.75 20.19 9.44
N TYR A 142 -17.64 20.38 10.15
CA TYR A 142 -16.72 19.33 10.56
C TYR A 142 -17.44 18.23 11.35
N ASN A 143 -18.39 18.59 12.22
CA ASN A 143 -19.05 17.66 13.12
C ASN A 143 -20.03 16.72 12.42
N HIS A 144 -20.43 17.05 11.19
CA HIS A 144 -21.26 16.18 10.34
C HIS A 144 -20.42 15.26 9.43
N GLY A 145 -19.10 15.34 9.51
CA GLY A 145 -18.17 14.58 8.68
C GLY A 145 -17.74 13.25 9.29
N VAL A 146 -17.30 12.34 8.43
CA VAL A 146 -16.58 11.13 8.82
C VAL A 146 -15.12 11.50 9.04
N ILE A 147 -14.63 11.37 10.27
CA ILE A 147 -13.22 11.62 10.59
C ILE A 147 -12.36 10.50 9.98
N CYS A 148 -11.54 10.86 8.99
CA CYS A 148 -10.64 9.92 8.32
C CYS A 148 -9.28 9.82 8.98
N TYR A 149 -8.83 10.88 9.65
CA TYR A 149 -7.54 10.90 10.31
C TYR A 149 -7.56 11.81 11.51
N HIS A 150 -6.82 11.41 12.54
CA HIS A 150 -6.55 12.26 13.69
C HIS A 150 -5.13 11.96 14.19
N GLU A 151 -4.29 13.00 14.17
CA GLU A 151 -2.90 12.96 14.56
C GLU A 151 -2.79 12.84 16.08
N ARG A 152 -2.21 11.72 16.55
CA ARG A 152 -1.92 11.47 17.97
C ARG A 152 -0.59 10.73 18.19
N LYS A 153 0.13 10.45 17.11
CA LYS A 153 1.28 9.51 17.11
C LYS A 153 2.60 10.24 17.21
N TYR A 154 2.65 11.46 16.70
CA TYR A 154 3.88 12.21 16.55
C TYR A 154 4.12 13.12 17.75
N ASN A 155 5.38 13.47 17.93
CA ASN A 155 5.81 14.54 18.80
C ASN A 155 6.60 15.57 17.98
N LYS A 156 7.05 16.65 18.63
CA LYS A 156 7.78 17.74 17.96
C LYS A 156 9.07 17.28 17.26
N TYR A 157 9.62 16.12 17.64
CA TYR A 157 10.81 15.53 17.03
C TYR A 157 10.52 14.47 15.99
N THR A 158 9.31 13.91 15.90
CA THR A 158 9.00 12.76 15.03
C THR A 158 8.00 13.06 13.92
N ILE A 159 7.23 14.14 14.01
CA ILE A 159 6.27 14.52 12.96
C ILE A 159 6.99 14.62 11.59
N PRO A 160 6.48 13.94 10.55
CA PRO A 160 7.08 13.99 9.22
C PRO A 160 6.70 15.28 8.50
N SER A 161 7.45 15.63 7.45
CA SER A 161 7.15 16.77 6.57
C SER A 161 5.92 16.54 5.69
N THR A 162 5.48 15.28 5.55
CA THR A 162 4.29 14.87 4.79
C THR A 162 3.59 13.77 5.56
N VAL A 163 2.26 13.83 5.65
CA VAL A 163 1.44 12.82 6.30
C VAL A 163 0.49 12.24 5.26
N ASP A 164 0.66 10.95 4.95
CA ASP A 164 -0.23 10.17 4.09
C ASP A 164 -1.07 9.21 4.93
N PHE A 165 -2.36 9.11 4.61
CA PHE A 165 -3.27 8.18 5.26
C PHE A 165 -4.38 7.78 4.31
N PHE A 166 -4.90 6.56 4.51
CA PHE A 166 -6.03 6.07 3.74
C PHE A 166 -7.35 6.57 4.35
N CYS A 167 -8.26 7.02 3.49
CA CYS A 167 -9.59 7.52 3.86
C CYS A 167 -10.61 6.94 2.88
N SER A 168 -11.53 6.12 3.39
CA SER A 168 -12.63 5.55 2.60
C SER A 168 -13.94 6.18 3.04
N ALA A 169 -14.17 7.42 2.60
CA ALA A 169 -15.39 8.16 2.89
C ALA A 169 -15.94 8.79 1.61
N VAL A 170 -17.27 8.83 1.50
CA VAL A 170 -17.98 9.52 0.42
C VAL A 170 -18.42 10.87 0.97
N GLY A 171 -17.91 11.94 0.38
CA GLY A 171 -18.27 13.30 0.79
C GLY A 171 -17.90 14.33 -0.26
N ARG A 172 -18.44 15.53 -0.07
CA ARG A 172 -18.17 16.69 -0.93
C ARG A 172 -17.01 17.56 -0.43
N TYR A 173 -16.78 17.57 0.89
CA TYR A 173 -15.83 18.44 1.55
C TYR A 173 -14.80 17.62 2.32
N VAL A 174 -13.52 17.96 2.17
CA VAL A 174 -12.43 17.51 3.05
C VAL A 174 -12.11 18.67 3.99
N ILE A 175 -12.19 18.42 5.30
CA ILE A 175 -12.12 19.45 6.33
C ILE A 175 -10.92 19.14 7.24
N PHE A 176 -9.90 19.99 7.18
CA PHE A 176 -8.81 19.99 8.16
C PHE A 176 -9.26 20.74 9.41
N TYR A 177 -9.06 20.14 10.58
CA TYR A 177 -9.44 20.71 11.85
C TYR A 177 -8.33 20.53 12.88
N ASN A 178 -7.88 21.66 13.43
CA ASN A 178 -6.85 21.71 14.47
C ASN A 178 -7.35 22.66 15.57
N GLU A 179 -7.37 22.19 16.82
CA GLU A 179 -7.98 22.93 17.91
C GLU A 179 -7.05 23.15 19.10
N ARG A 180 -7.18 24.32 19.75
CA ARG A 180 -6.56 24.68 21.03
C ARG A 180 -7.58 25.47 21.84
N ARG A 181 -8.44 24.75 22.54
CA ARG A 181 -9.55 25.35 23.31
C ARG A 181 -9.06 25.90 24.67
N PRO A 182 -9.51 27.10 25.09
CA PRO A 182 -9.25 27.61 26.44
C PRO A 182 -9.77 26.64 27.52
N GLY A 183 -8.98 26.43 28.57
CA GLY A 183 -9.36 25.56 29.69
C GLY A 183 -9.17 24.05 29.45
N ILE A 184 -8.75 23.63 28.25
CA ILE A 184 -8.38 22.25 27.95
C ILE A 184 -6.85 22.12 27.95
N SER A 185 -6.33 21.10 28.64
CA SER A 185 -4.90 20.77 28.65
C SER A 185 -4.56 19.91 27.43
N TYR A 186 -3.56 20.33 26.67
CA TYR A 186 -3.02 19.61 25.51
C TYR A 186 -1.60 19.10 25.85
N PRO A 187 -1.10 18.05 25.15
CA PRO A 187 0.26 17.56 25.36
C PRO A 187 1.32 18.67 25.26
N GLU A 188 2.37 18.62 26.09
CA GLU A 188 3.37 19.69 26.19
C GLU A 188 4.06 20.02 24.86
N ASP A 189 4.17 19.04 23.96
CA ASP A 189 4.77 19.24 22.65
C ASP A 189 3.92 20.12 21.71
N TYR A 190 2.62 20.27 21.98
CA TYR A 190 1.73 21.05 21.15
C TYR A 190 2.04 22.54 21.27
N SER A 191 1.77 23.30 20.21
CA SER A 191 1.75 24.75 20.27
C SER A 191 0.60 25.24 21.16
N GLN A 192 0.81 26.37 21.84
CA GLN A 192 -0.21 27.05 22.67
C GLN A 192 -1.43 27.49 21.85
N TYR A 193 -1.23 27.82 20.57
CA TYR A 193 -2.28 28.29 19.67
C TYR A 193 -2.50 27.29 18.53
N ALA A 194 -3.74 27.22 18.04
CA ALA A 194 -4.11 26.41 16.88
C ALA A 194 -3.70 27.14 15.60
N PHE A 195 -3.17 26.40 14.63
CA PHE A 195 -2.78 26.93 13.32
C PHE A 195 -3.26 26.01 12.20
N VAL A 196 -3.49 26.61 11.04
CA VAL A 196 -3.74 25.92 9.77
C VAL A 196 -2.59 26.28 8.83
N ASP A 197 -1.44 25.64 9.06
CA ASP A 197 -0.19 25.88 8.31
C ASP A 197 -0.06 24.86 7.17
N LEU A 198 -1.03 24.86 6.24
CA LEU A 198 -1.10 23.95 5.10
C LEU A 198 -0.59 24.61 3.82
N CYS A 199 0.38 24.00 3.15
CA CYS A 199 0.86 24.46 1.84
C CYS A 199 0.07 23.82 0.68
N GLU A 200 -0.26 22.54 0.81
CA GLU A 200 -0.97 21.77 -0.22
C GLU A 200 -1.69 20.58 0.43
N ILE A 201 -2.89 20.23 -0.06
CA ILE A 201 -3.62 19.01 0.26
C ILE A 201 -3.98 18.32 -1.05
N GLU A 202 -3.51 17.09 -1.22
CA GLU A 202 -3.84 16.24 -2.35
C GLU A 202 -4.90 15.21 -1.93
N VAL A 203 -5.99 15.11 -2.69
CA VAL A 203 -7.10 14.18 -2.42
C VAL A 203 -7.25 13.26 -3.61
N TYR A 204 -7.00 11.97 -3.38
CA TYR A 204 -7.08 10.92 -4.39
C TYR A 204 -8.35 10.10 -4.17
N GLY A 205 -9.13 9.91 -5.23
CA GLY A 205 -10.39 9.18 -5.17
C GLY A 205 -10.98 8.96 -6.56
N CYS A 206 -12.20 8.42 -6.58
CA CYS A 206 -12.91 8.12 -7.83
C CYS A 206 -14.19 8.98 -7.95
N PRO A 207 -14.58 9.37 -9.18
CA PRO A 207 -15.84 10.06 -9.41
C PRO A 207 -17.01 9.10 -9.14
N ILE A 208 -18.05 9.57 -8.45
CA ILE A 208 -19.29 8.80 -8.29
C ILE A 208 -19.93 8.62 -9.67
N PRO A 209 -20.37 7.40 -10.07
CA PRO A 209 -20.64 6.22 -9.25
C PRO A 209 -19.52 5.16 -9.23
N GLN A 210 -18.29 5.51 -9.58
CA GLN A 210 -17.15 4.60 -9.65
C GLN A 210 -16.34 4.62 -8.35
N TYR A 211 -15.67 3.51 -8.04
CA TYR A 211 -14.79 3.33 -6.89
C TYR A 211 -13.57 2.49 -7.28
N GLY A 212 -12.47 2.59 -6.53
CA GLY A 212 -11.23 1.86 -6.80
C GLY A 212 -9.99 2.59 -6.29
N PHE A 213 -8.82 2.01 -6.56
CA PHE A 213 -7.52 2.65 -6.41
C PHE A 213 -6.95 2.90 -7.81
N GLU A 214 -5.93 3.75 -7.98
CA GLU A 214 -5.32 4.02 -9.29
C GLU A 214 -4.88 2.73 -10.02
N GLN A 215 -4.69 1.63 -9.30
CA GLN A 215 -4.55 0.29 -9.85
C GLN A 215 -5.43 -0.73 -9.06
N PRO A 216 -6.57 -1.21 -9.61
CA PRO A 216 -7.10 -1.02 -10.95
C PRO A 216 -8.00 0.22 -11.05
N ALA A 217 -7.61 1.16 -11.91
CA ALA A 217 -8.27 2.44 -12.23
C ALA A 217 -9.78 2.40 -12.00
N CYS A 218 -10.31 3.22 -11.09
CA CYS A 218 -11.74 3.50 -10.81
C CYS A 218 -12.81 2.74 -11.64
N THR A 219 -12.77 1.42 -11.66
CA THR A 219 -13.51 0.58 -12.62
C THR A 219 -14.57 -0.25 -11.93
N LEU A 220 -14.59 -0.25 -10.60
CA LEU A 220 -15.63 -0.90 -9.83
C LEU A 220 -16.80 0.08 -9.73
N PRO A 221 -17.96 -0.20 -10.36
CA PRO A 221 -19.18 0.52 -10.05
C PRO A 221 -19.45 0.38 -8.54
N CYS A 222 -19.87 1.44 -7.87
CA CYS A 222 -20.28 1.40 -6.47
C CYS A 222 -21.33 0.28 -6.24
N ALA A 223 -22.19 0.04 -7.24
CA ALA A 223 -23.17 -1.04 -7.27
C ALA A 223 -22.57 -2.46 -7.38
N ALA A 224 -21.34 -2.65 -7.89
CA ALA A 224 -20.70 -3.97 -7.99
C ALA A 224 -20.25 -4.49 -6.63
N LEU A 225 -19.93 -3.62 -5.67
CA LEU A 225 -19.71 -4.00 -4.27
C LEU A 225 -21.01 -4.42 -3.56
N CYS A 226 -22.17 -3.93 -4.00
CA CYS A 226 -23.46 -4.45 -3.55
C CYS A 226 -23.80 -5.84 -4.11
N LYS A 227 -23.10 -6.32 -5.15
CA LYS A 227 -23.41 -7.59 -5.85
C LYS A 227 -22.61 -8.80 -5.35
N TYR A 228 -21.49 -8.61 -4.65
CA TYR A 228 -20.61 -9.70 -4.19
C TYR A 228 -20.94 -10.26 -2.80
N VAL A 229 -22.06 -9.85 -2.19
CA VAL A 229 -22.61 -10.50 -1.00
C VAL A 229 -23.68 -11.51 -1.44
N LEU A 230 -23.25 -12.57 -2.13
CA LEU A 230 -24.08 -13.74 -2.36
C LEU A 230 -23.75 -14.78 -1.28
N PHE A 231 -24.41 -14.64 -0.13
CA PHE A 231 -25.38 -15.62 0.37
C PHE A 231 -26.13 -14.98 1.56
N ASN A 232 -27.43 -14.81 1.32
CA ASN A 232 -28.54 -14.32 2.16
C ASN A 232 -28.66 -12.81 2.48
N GLU A 233 -29.58 -12.22 1.70
CA GLU A 233 -30.48 -11.08 1.91
C GLU A 233 -29.91 -9.65 1.90
N GLY A 234 -30.08 -8.99 0.74
CA GLY A 234 -29.75 -7.57 0.53
C GLY A 234 -30.92 -6.63 0.83
N CYS A 235 -30.72 -5.32 0.58
CA CYS A 235 -31.83 -4.38 0.38
C CYS A 235 -31.51 -3.34 -0.71
N PRO A 236 -32.46 -3.09 -1.64
CA PRO A 236 -32.44 -1.98 -2.59
C PRO A 236 -33.00 -0.68 -1.96
N SER A 237 -32.70 0.45 -2.61
CA SER A 237 -33.29 1.78 -2.40
C SER A 237 -34.78 1.79 -2.83
N PRO A 238 -35.68 2.64 -2.27
CA PRO A 238 -35.44 3.91 -1.60
C PRO A 238 -35.19 3.74 -0.10
N VAL A 239 -34.31 4.59 0.44
CA VAL A 239 -34.12 4.83 1.88
C VAL A 239 -35.44 4.66 2.62
N GLY A 240 -35.58 3.59 3.41
CA GLY A 240 -36.85 3.25 4.04
C GLY A 240 -36.67 3.20 5.54
N LYS A 241 -37.47 3.98 6.28
CA LYS A 241 -37.64 3.85 7.72
C LYS A 241 -37.95 2.39 8.08
N ASN A 242 -36.91 1.60 8.36
CA ASN A 242 -36.98 0.21 8.80
C ASN A 242 -35.79 -0.04 9.74
N PRO A 243 -36.00 -0.53 10.98
CA PRO A 243 -34.94 -0.69 11.99
C PRO A 243 -33.91 -1.79 11.68
N GLN A 244 -33.83 -2.27 10.44
CA GLN A 244 -33.03 -3.42 9.99
C GLN A 244 -31.99 -3.04 8.91
N CYS A 245 -31.88 -1.76 8.51
CA CYS A 245 -30.70 -1.23 7.79
C CYS A 245 -29.63 -0.65 8.72
N SER A 246 -29.67 -1.08 9.97
CA SER A 246 -28.62 -1.03 10.97
C SER A 246 -27.47 -1.93 10.55
N ARG A 247 -26.28 -1.41 10.21
CA ARG A 247 -25.10 -2.26 9.90
C ARG A 247 -24.93 -3.28 11.04
N PRO A 248 -25.17 -4.58 10.81
CA PRO A 248 -25.01 -5.56 11.88
C PRO A 248 -23.53 -5.60 12.24
N CYS A 249 -23.27 -5.75 13.53
CA CYS A 249 -21.91 -5.84 14.02
C CYS A 249 -21.16 -6.98 13.33
N PRO A 250 -19.91 -6.76 12.91
CA PRO A 250 -19.10 -7.84 12.35
C PRO A 250 -19.06 -9.04 13.33
N TRP A 251 -19.18 -10.26 12.81
CA TRP A 251 -19.29 -11.49 13.62
C TRP A 251 -18.07 -11.74 14.53
N ASN A 252 -16.93 -11.19 14.12
CA ASN A 252 -15.62 -11.17 14.75
C ASN A 252 -15.47 -10.08 15.82
N CYS A 253 -16.56 -9.39 16.17
CA CYS A 253 -16.61 -8.41 17.25
C CYS A 253 -17.30 -8.99 18.49
N GLU A 254 -16.60 -8.93 19.62
CA GLU A 254 -17.11 -9.30 20.93
C GLU A 254 -18.03 -8.18 21.45
N GLN A 255 -17.65 -6.92 21.22
CA GLN A 255 -18.45 -5.74 21.53
C GLN A 255 -18.38 -4.76 20.36
N CYS A 256 -19.51 -4.17 20.01
CA CYS A 256 -19.66 -3.38 18.81
C CYS A 256 -20.63 -2.22 18.98
N TYR A 257 -20.44 -1.21 18.15
CA TYR A 257 -21.36 -0.08 18.05
C TYR A 257 -22.37 -0.41 16.98
N ARG A 258 -23.63 -0.46 17.39
CA ARG A 258 -24.74 -0.71 16.47
C ARG A 258 -24.71 0.36 15.39
N ASP A 259 -25.00 -0.05 14.15
CA ASP A 259 -25.19 0.84 13.00
C ASP A 259 -23.91 1.47 12.43
N THR A 260 -22.77 1.34 13.11
CA THR A 260 -21.49 1.91 12.64
C THR A 260 -20.58 0.88 11.97
N GLY A 261 -20.70 -0.40 12.35
CA GLY A 261 -19.76 -1.45 11.93
C GLY A 261 -18.39 -1.39 12.61
N LEU A 262 -18.23 -0.54 13.63
CA LEU A 262 -17.03 -0.45 14.47
C LEU A 262 -17.14 -1.33 15.71
N CYS A 263 -15.99 -1.80 16.19
CA CYS A 263 -15.92 -2.75 17.27
C CYS A 263 -15.14 -2.20 18.45
N ALA A 264 -15.80 -2.11 19.61
CA ALA A 264 -15.17 -1.75 20.87
C ALA A 264 -14.12 -2.80 21.25
N LYS A 265 -14.46 -4.06 20.99
CA LYS A 265 -13.65 -5.22 21.38
C LYS A 265 -13.78 -6.33 20.36
N CYS A 266 -12.64 -6.88 19.94
CA CYS A 266 -12.56 -8.00 19.02
C CYS A 266 -12.63 -9.35 19.73
N TRP A 267 -13.21 -10.34 19.09
CA TRP A 267 -13.06 -11.72 19.53
C TRP A 267 -11.57 -12.12 19.50
N PRO A 268 -11.12 -13.02 20.40
CA PRO A 268 -9.75 -13.49 20.42
C PRO A 268 -9.26 -13.98 19.05
N GLY A 269 -8.10 -13.47 18.63
CA GLY A 269 -7.47 -13.83 17.34
C GLY A 269 -7.70 -12.80 16.23
N PHE A 270 -8.45 -11.74 16.50
CA PHE A 270 -8.74 -10.66 15.56
C PHE A 270 -8.29 -9.29 16.09
N ARG A 271 -7.95 -8.38 15.18
CA ARG A 271 -7.57 -6.98 15.42
C ARG A 271 -8.07 -6.06 14.28
N GLY A 272 -7.88 -4.76 14.42
CA GLY A 272 -8.46 -3.76 13.51
C GLY A 272 -9.77 -3.16 14.04
N HIS A 273 -10.25 -2.08 13.40
CA HIS A 273 -11.35 -1.26 13.90
C HIS A 273 -12.73 -1.92 13.79
N ALA A 274 -12.88 -2.84 12.85
CA ALA A 274 -14.02 -3.73 12.69
C ALA A 274 -13.62 -5.21 12.94
N CYS A 275 -12.47 -5.42 13.61
CA CYS A 275 -11.86 -6.73 13.88
C CYS A 275 -11.50 -7.53 12.62
N GLU A 276 -11.38 -6.86 11.48
CA GLU A 276 -11.26 -7.44 10.14
C GLU A 276 -9.91 -8.14 9.87
N LEU A 277 -8.89 -7.91 10.70
CA LEU A 277 -7.56 -8.47 10.53
C LEU A 277 -7.32 -9.65 11.48
N PRO A 278 -7.06 -10.88 10.98
CA PRO A 278 -6.66 -11.99 11.84
C PRO A 278 -5.20 -11.81 12.30
N CYS A 279 -4.95 -12.04 13.58
CA CYS A 279 -3.59 -12.05 14.13
C CYS A 279 -2.81 -13.25 13.59
N GLN A 280 -1.61 -13.01 13.05
CA GLN A 280 -0.76 -14.04 12.46
C GLN A 280 0.35 -14.42 13.44
N ALA A 281 0.63 -15.73 13.52
CA ALA A 281 1.81 -16.23 14.22
C ALA A 281 3.09 -15.68 13.58
N ILE A 282 4.20 -15.72 14.32
CA ILE A 282 5.55 -15.45 13.83
C ILE A 282 6.47 -16.56 14.33
N GLY A 283 7.30 -17.09 13.44
CA GLY A 283 8.25 -18.16 13.75
C GLY A 283 9.46 -18.16 12.83
N ASN A 284 10.49 -18.91 13.24
CA ASN A 284 11.67 -19.16 12.43
C ASN A 284 11.44 -20.42 11.58
N VAL A 285 11.78 -20.35 10.30
CA VAL A 285 11.57 -21.44 9.33
C VAL A 285 12.90 -22.05 8.92
N THR A 286 12.97 -23.37 8.91
CA THR A 286 14.10 -24.15 8.41
C THR A 286 13.61 -25.20 7.41
N THR A 287 14.45 -25.52 6.43
CA THR A 287 14.13 -26.47 5.35
C THR A 287 15.23 -27.53 5.21
N SER A 288 14.85 -28.78 4.91
CA SER A 288 15.79 -29.89 4.78
C SER A 288 16.45 -30.02 3.40
N SER A 289 15.92 -29.34 2.39
CA SER A 289 16.31 -29.49 0.98
C SER A 289 16.72 -28.13 0.39
N SER A 290 17.42 -28.12 -0.74
CA SER A 290 17.72 -26.88 -1.47
C SER A 290 16.42 -26.22 -1.94
N VAL A 291 16.19 -24.97 -1.54
CA VAL A 291 14.99 -24.17 -1.85
C VAL A 291 15.41 -22.86 -2.50
N ILE A 292 14.63 -22.39 -3.46
CA ILE A 292 14.79 -21.07 -4.07
C ILE A 292 13.68 -20.17 -3.55
N TYR A 293 14.05 -19.00 -3.00
CA TYR A 293 13.14 -17.99 -2.48
C TYR A 293 13.77 -16.61 -2.51
N ASN A 294 12.96 -15.56 -2.46
CA ASN A 294 13.40 -14.16 -2.45
C ASN A 294 13.17 -13.54 -1.06
N GLY A 295 14.22 -12.96 -0.48
CA GLY A 295 14.14 -12.29 0.83
C GLY A 295 14.11 -13.24 2.03
N PRO A 296 13.64 -12.79 3.21
CA PRO A 296 13.56 -13.63 4.40
C PRO A 296 12.59 -14.81 4.20
N ILE A 297 13.04 -16.03 4.51
CA ILE A 297 12.31 -17.28 4.24
C ILE A 297 10.89 -17.30 4.83
N TYR A 298 10.69 -16.69 6.02
CA TYR A 298 9.38 -16.59 6.64
C TYR A 298 8.41 -15.73 5.81
N GLN A 299 8.86 -14.56 5.33
CA GLN A 299 8.04 -13.68 4.50
C GLN A 299 7.80 -14.29 3.11
N ALA A 300 8.80 -14.96 2.55
CA ALA A 300 8.66 -15.68 1.28
C ALA A 300 7.57 -16.75 1.35
N LEU A 301 7.50 -17.52 2.45
CA LEU A 301 6.47 -18.54 2.67
C LEU A 301 5.04 -17.99 2.79
N LEU A 302 4.89 -16.78 3.35
CA LEU A 302 3.60 -16.09 3.44
C LEU A 302 3.19 -15.42 2.12
N SER A 303 4.16 -15.12 1.24
CA SER A 303 3.92 -14.45 -0.04
C SER A 303 3.24 -15.36 -1.07
N SER A 304 2.74 -14.75 -2.15
CA SER A 304 2.23 -15.49 -3.32
C SER A 304 3.32 -16.24 -4.10
N ASN A 305 4.56 -15.74 -4.06
CA ASN A 305 5.70 -16.33 -4.77
C ASN A 305 6.21 -17.61 -4.08
N GLY A 306 6.10 -17.67 -2.74
CA GLY A 306 6.34 -18.88 -1.97
C GLY A 306 7.80 -19.38 -1.93
N LEU A 307 7.94 -20.64 -1.55
CA LEU A 307 9.18 -21.40 -1.55
C LEU A 307 9.16 -22.41 -2.70
N TYR A 308 10.14 -22.33 -3.58
CA TYR A 308 10.26 -23.21 -4.75
C TYR A 308 11.27 -24.33 -4.50
N TYR A 309 10.85 -25.57 -4.72
CA TYR A 309 11.66 -26.76 -4.52
C TYR A 309 12.03 -27.38 -5.88
N PRO A 310 13.28 -27.19 -6.36
CA PRO A 310 13.77 -27.86 -7.56
C PRO A 310 14.07 -29.33 -7.25
N GLY A 311 13.20 -30.24 -7.69
CA GLY A 311 13.38 -31.68 -7.50
C GLY A 311 12.96 -32.48 -8.73
N THR A 312 13.83 -33.39 -9.18
CA THR A 312 13.60 -34.22 -10.39
C THR A 312 13.30 -35.69 -10.08
N GLU A 313 13.44 -36.11 -8.82
CA GLU A 313 13.16 -37.48 -8.35
C GLU A 313 12.20 -37.49 -7.15
N ARG A 314 11.61 -38.65 -6.85
CA ARG A 314 10.68 -38.81 -5.72
C ARG A 314 11.41 -38.58 -4.40
N GLY A 315 11.02 -37.54 -3.66
CA GLY A 315 11.69 -37.13 -2.43
C GLY A 315 10.75 -36.66 -1.34
N TYR A 316 11.35 -36.30 -0.20
CA TYR A 316 10.67 -35.69 0.95
C TYR A 316 11.26 -34.31 1.19
N ALA A 317 10.40 -33.29 1.27
CA ALA A 317 10.79 -31.96 1.69
C ALA A 317 10.18 -31.67 3.06
N TYR A 318 11.02 -31.27 4.02
CA TYR A 318 10.58 -30.87 5.35
C TYR A 318 10.70 -29.36 5.49
N ILE A 319 9.63 -28.73 5.95
CA ILE A 319 9.57 -27.34 6.36
C ILE A 319 9.23 -27.36 7.85
N ASN A 320 10.20 -26.99 8.66
CA ASN A 320 10.02 -26.91 10.10
C ASN A 320 9.91 -25.44 10.49
N MET A 321 8.88 -25.12 11.26
CA MET A 321 8.66 -23.78 11.78
C MET A 321 8.64 -23.85 13.30
N THR A 322 9.52 -23.11 13.94
CA THR A 322 9.52 -22.93 15.40
C THR A 322 8.84 -21.61 15.70
N LEU A 323 7.67 -21.69 16.35
CA LEU A 323 6.89 -20.51 16.71
C LEU A 323 7.56 -19.79 17.87
N SER A 324 7.61 -18.47 17.78
CA SER A 324 8.01 -17.63 18.92
C SER A 324 7.10 -17.91 20.12
N GLU A 325 7.58 -17.71 21.36
CA GLU A 325 6.77 -17.85 22.58
C GLU A 325 5.52 -16.96 22.60
N LYS A 326 5.45 -15.98 21.69
CA LYS A 326 4.31 -15.08 21.52
C LYS A 326 3.25 -15.62 20.55
N SER A 327 3.53 -16.72 19.83
CA SER A 327 2.75 -17.19 18.69
C SER A 327 2.23 -18.63 18.81
N THR A 328 2.26 -19.20 20.02
CA THR A 328 2.16 -20.64 20.24
C THR A 328 0.73 -21.19 20.33
N ASN A 329 -0.32 -20.38 20.19
CA ASN A 329 -1.72 -20.84 20.29
C ASN A 329 -2.48 -20.56 18.99
N ILE A 330 -2.14 -21.26 17.91
CA ILE A 330 -2.76 -21.10 16.60
C ILE A 330 -4.11 -21.84 16.50
N VAL A 331 -5.07 -21.23 15.78
CA VAL A 331 -6.35 -21.85 15.38
C VAL A 331 -6.10 -22.98 14.38
N GLY A 332 -5.05 -22.84 13.58
CA GLY A 332 -4.69 -23.79 12.53
C GLY A 332 -3.66 -23.18 11.61
N LEU A 333 -3.40 -23.87 10.49
CA LEU A 333 -2.62 -23.35 9.38
C LEU A 333 -3.32 -23.64 8.06
N SER A 334 -3.08 -22.77 7.08
CA SER A 334 -3.47 -23.03 5.70
C SER A 334 -2.39 -22.56 4.75
N PHE A 335 -2.22 -23.21 3.62
CA PHE A 335 -1.27 -22.82 2.59
C PHE A 335 -1.66 -23.42 1.25
N THR A 336 -1.07 -22.91 0.19
CA THR A 336 -1.30 -23.39 -1.16
C THR A 336 -0.13 -24.25 -1.62
N LEU A 337 -0.44 -25.43 -2.15
CA LEU A 337 0.52 -26.31 -2.81
C LEU A 337 0.28 -26.32 -4.31
N HIS A 338 1.37 -26.20 -5.06
CA HIS A 338 1.41 -26.33 -6.50
C HIS A 338 2.29 -27.51 -6.89
N GLN A 339 1.78 -28.43 -7.72
CA GLN A 339 2.52 -29.59 -8.25
C GLN A 339 2.98 -30.63 -7.20
N ALA A 340 2.29 -30.71 -6.05
CA ALA A 340 2.49 -31.77 -5.04
C ALA A 340 1.16 -32.37 -4.56
N SER A 341 1.09 -33.70 -4.51
CA SER A 341 -0.15 -34.43 -4.25
C SER A 341 -0.30 -34.90 -2.80
N ASN A 342 0.80 -35.01 -2.04
CA ASN A 342 0.81 -35.59 -0.70
C ASN A 342 1.48 -34.65 0.27
N VAL A 343 0.75 -34.28 1.32
CA VAL A 343 1.29 -33.46 2.40
C VAL A 343 0.91 -34.03 3.75
N MET A 344 1.86 -33.94 4.66
CA MET A 344 1.72 -34.32 6.05
C MET A 344 2.09 -33.13 6.91
N VAL A 345 1.19 -32.74 7.81
CA VAL A 345 1.41 -31.63 8.73
C VAL A 345 1.35 -32.14 10.15
N THR A 346 2.39 -31.86 10.92
CA THR A 346 2.51 -32.27 12.32
C THR A 346 2.61 -31.02 13.20
N LEU A 347 1.71 -30.92 14.16
CA LEU A 347 1.73 -29.91 15.22
C LEU A 347 2.41 -30.51 16.45
N LEU A 348 3.40 -29.81 17.01
CA LEU A 348 4.26 -30.29 18.08
C LEU A 348 4.21 -29.32 19.28
N ASP A 349 4.27 -29.86 20.49
CA ASP A 349 4.38 -29.06 21.72
C ASP A 349 5.85 -28.68 22.03
N ASN A 350 6.08 -27.98 23.14
CA ASN A 350 7.41 -27.56 23.57
C ASN A 350 8.36 -28.73 23.93
N LYS A 351 7.84 -29.93 24.15
CA LYS A 351 8.61 -31.16 24.39
C LYS A 351 8.78 -31.99 23.13
N GLN A 352 8.45 -31.44 21.95
CA GLN A 352 8.42 -32.16 20.66
C GLN A 352 7.44 -33.35 20.64
N SER A 353 6.46 -33.38 21.54
CA SER A 353 5.40 -34.38 21.51
C SER A 353 4.38 -34.01 20.46
N VAL A 354 3.88 -35.00 19.72
CA VAL A 354 2.90 -34.79 18.65
C VAL A 354 1.56 -34.41 19.26
N ILE A 355 1.14 -33.15 19.07
CA ILE A 355 -0.20 -32.68 19.44
C ILE A 355 -1.21 -33.28 18.46
N LYS A 356 -0.94 -33.14 17.16
CA LYS A 356 -1.82 -33.66 16.11
C LYS A 356 -1.07 -33.80 14.78
N LYS A 357 -1.47 -34.80 14.01
CA LYS A 357 -0.89 -35.13 12.71
C LYS A 357 -2.00 -35.19 11.67
N TYR A 358 -1.79 -34.54 10.54
CA TYR A 358 -2.72 -34.45 9.43
C TYR A 358 -2.04 -35.03 8.21
N PHE A 359 -2.79 -35.82 7.46
CA PHE A 359 -2.38 -36.34 6.17
C PHE A 359 -3.46 -35.95 5.17
N GLU A 360 -3.06 -35.29 4.11
CA GLU A 360 -3.98 -34.81 3.10
C GLU A 360 -3.40 -35.10 1.71
N HIS A 361 -4.24 -35.65 0.85
CA HIS A 361 -3.88 -36.10 -0.49
C HIS A 361 -4.84 -35.49 -1.50
N SER A 362 -4.30 -34.89 -2.56
CA SER A 362 -5.05 -34.37 -3.69
C SER A 362 -4.70 -35.14 -4.96
N SER A 363 -5.73 -35.59 -5.69
CA SER A 363 -5.59 -36.14 -7.04
C SER A 363 -5.38 -35.06 -8.10
N ASP A 364 -5.61 -33.78 -7.76
CA ASP A 364 -5.47 -32.64 -8.65
C ASP A 364 -4.05 -32.05 -8.53
N ASN A 365 -3.23 -32.29 -9.56
CA ASN A 365 -1.80 -32.00 -9.55
C ASN A 365 -1.45 -30.53 -9.88
N GLN A 366 -2.42 -29.64 -10.11
CA GLN A 366 -2.13 -28.27 -10.54
C GLN A 366 -1.95 -27.28 -9.38
N LYS A 367 -2.95 -27.14 -8.49
CA LYS A 367 -2.94 -26.20 -7.37
C LYS A 367 -4.06 -26.55 -6.39
N TRP A 368 -3.75 -26.69 -5.11
CA TRP A 368 -4.78 -26.90 -4.10
C TRP A 368 -4.43 -26.25 -2.75
N ASN A 369 -5.45 -26.00 -1.93
CA ASN A 369 -5.31 -25.34 -0.63
C ASN A 369 -5.39 -26.38 0.48
N VAL A 370 -4.32 -26.48 1.27
CA VAL A 370 -4.24 -27.32 2.46
C VAL A 370 -4.79 -26.52 3.63
N LYS A 371 -5.69 -27.10 4.43
CA LYS A 371 -6.24 -26.44 5.63
C LYS A 371 -6.24 -27.39 6.81
N VAL A 372 -5.41 -27.07 7.79
CA VAL A 372 -5.26 -27.84 9.02
C VAL A 372 -5.81 -27.04 10.18
N MET A 373 -6.89 -27.52 10.79
CA MET A 373 -7.49 -26.89 11.96
C MET A 373 -6.91 -27.49 13.23
N ASN A 374 -6.28 -26.69 14.09
CA ASN A 374 -5.94 -27.11 15.45
C ASN A 374 -7.26 -27.23 16.22
N SER A 375 -7.69 -28.44 16.56
CA SER A 375 -8.94 -28.67 17.29
C SER A 375 -8.74 -28.66 18.82
N VAL A 376 -7.49 -28.63 19.28
CA VAL A 376 -7.16 -28.69 20.70
C VAL A 376 -6.70 -27.31 21.15
N THR A 377 -6.98 -26.95 22.41
CA THR A 377 -6.45 -25.73 23.05
C THR A 377 -4.94 -25.85 23.38
N SER A 378 -4.28 -26.92 22.94
CA SER A 378 -2.87 -27.17 23.14
C SER A 378 -2.01 -26.12 22.44
N GLN A 379 -1.00 -25.67 23.17
CA GLN A 379 0.00 -24.72 22.73
C GLN A 379 0.97 -25.41 21.75
N VAL A 380 0.85 -25.07 20.46
CA VAL A 380 1.77 -25.48 19.40
C VAL A 380 3.06 -24.68 19.52
N HIS A 381 4.19 -25.36 19.70
CA HIS A 381 5.49 -24.72 19.72
C HIS A 381 6.21 -24.82 18.38
N SER A 382 6.03 -25.93 17.67
CA SER A 382 6.59 -26.13 16.35
C SER A 382 5.62 -26.81 15.39
N ILE A 383 5.80 -26.54 14.11
CA ILE A 383 5.02 -27.11 13.01
C ILE A 383 6.02 -27.76 12.05
N SER A 384 5.76 -29.01 11.67
CA SER A 384 6.52 -29.69 10.64
C SER A 384 5.61 -30.04 9.47
N VAL A 385 5.91 -29.49 8.30
CA VAL A 385 5.24 -29.80 7.04
C VAL A 385 6.17 -30.68 6.21
N ALA A 386 5.75 -31.92 5.97
CA ALA A 386 6.43 -32.86 5.10
C ALA A 386 5.64 -33.00 3.80
N VAL A 387 6.27 -32.65 2.68
CA VAL A 387 5.68 -32.79 1.34
C VAL A 387 6.36 -33.95 0.63
N VAL A 388 5.56 -34.88 0.12
CA VAL A 388 6.06 -35.95 -0.75
C VAL A 388 5.83 -35.52 -2.19
N TYR A 389 6.90 -35.31 -2.93
CA TYR A 389 6.86 -34.81 -4.30
C TYR A 389 7.54 -35.78 -5.27
N LYS A 390 7.15 -35.72 -6.54
CA LYS A 390 7.78 -36.46 -7.65
C LYS A 390 8.51 -35.54 -8.63
N HIS A 391 8.12 -34.27 -8.67
CA HIS A 391 8.66 -33.21 -9.51
C HIS A 391 8.80 -31.92 -8.69
N GLN A 392 9.27 -30.85 -9.33
CA GLN A 392 9.33 -29.53 -8.72
C GLN A 392 7.96 -29.11 -8.17
N PHE A 393 7.98 -28.42 -7.02
CA PHE A 393 6.74 -27.96 -6.41
C PHE A 393 6.96 -26.62 -5.72
N THR A 394 5.85 -25.93 -5.43
CA THR A 394 5.87 -24.65 -4.71
C THR A 394 4.86 -24.67 -3.57
N ILE A 395 5.27 -24.13 -2.43
CA ILE A 395 4.39 -23.86 -1.29
C ILE A 395 4.33 -22.34 -1.07
N SER A 396 3.13 -21.77 -0.99
CA SER A 396 2.95 -20.32 -0.88
C SER A 396 1.70 -19.95 -0.09
N SER A 397 1.52 -18.65 0.14
CA SER A 397 0.32 -18.07 0.74
C SER A 397 -0.03 -18.68 2.12
N MET A 398 0.99 -19.03 2.90
CA MET A 398 0.76 -19.63 4.21
C MET A 398 0.08 -18.63 5.16
N ARG A 399 -0.85 -19.12 5.97
CA ARG A 399 -1.55 -18.36 7.02
C ARG A 399 -1.57 -19.16 8.31
N LEU A 400 -1.29 -18.50 9.41
CA LEU A 400 -1.17 -19.06 10.76
C LEU A 400 -1.98 -18.22 11.76
N PRO A 401 -3.32 -18.25 11.69
CA PRO A 401 -4.18 -17.47 12.58
C PRO A 401 -3.99 -17.87 14.04
N LEU A 402 -3.80 -16.88 14.92
CA LEU A 402 -3.73 -17.07 16.37
C LEU A 402 -5.14 -17.15 16.98
N ARG A 403 -5.30 -17.94 18.05
CA ARG A 403 -6.53 -17.97 18.86
C ARG A 403 -6.70 -16.73 19.71
N LYS A 404 -5.61 -16.05 20.05
CA LYS A 404 -5.61 -14.80 20.82
C LYS A 404 -4.38 -13.99 20.43
N CYS A 405 -4.58 -12.70 20.18
CA CYS A 405 -3.49 -11.76 19.96
C CYS A 405 -2.78 -11.47 21.30
N LYS A 406 -1.46 -11.25 21.31
CA LYS A 406 -0.74 -10.87 22.54
C LYS A 406 -0.69 -9.34 22.68
N ASN A 407 -0.56 -8.84 23.91
CA ASN A 407 -0.76 -7.43 24.25
C ASN A 407 0.14 -6.40 23.52
N GLU A 408 1.26 -6.80 22.91
CA GLU A 408 2.07 -5.87 22.07
C GLU A 408 1.45 -5.65 20.67
N ASP A 409 0.65 -6.60 20.17
CA ASP A 409 -0.18 -6.40 18.96
C ASP A 409 -1.44 -5.56 19.27
N ILE A 410 -1.82 -5.50 20.56
CA ILE A 410 -3.02 -4.84 21.06
C ILE A 410 -2.68 -3.45 21.64
N SER A 411 -1.47 -3.21 22.15
CA SER A 411 -1.08 -1.92 22.78
C SER A 411 -0.93 -0.77 21.78
N SER A 412 -0.90 -1.05 20.48
CA SER A 412 -0.93 -0.01 19.43
C SER A 412 -2.36 0.33 18.94
N GLU A 413 -3.37 -0.43 19.34
CA GLU A 413 -4.75 -0.33 18.82
C GLU A 413 -5.84 -0.28 19.91
N ALA A 414 -5.72 -0.99 21.03
CA ALA A 414 -6.71 -0.95 22.12
C ALA A 414 -6.69 0.36 22.92
N GLN A 415 -5.53 1.03 23.04
CA GLN A 415 -5.46 2.36 23.65
C GLN A 415 -6.08 3.45 22.75
N LYS A 416 -6.35 3.16 21.47
CA LYS A 416 -7.13 4.04 20.58
C LYS A 416 -8.64 3.81 20.71
N ASN A 417 -9.08 2.63 21.13
CA ASN A 417 -10.51 2.35 21.23
C ASN A 417 -11.16 3.11 22.38
N ASP A 418 -10.52 3.24 23.55
CA ASP A 418 -11.11 4.00 24.68
C ASP A 418 -11.30 5.51 24.38
N ASP A 419 -10.48 6.10 23.51
CA ASP A 419 -10.57 7.53 23.16
C ASP A 419 -11.58 7.84 22.05
N VAL A 420 -11.98 6.84 21.24
CA VAL A 420 -13.04 6.99 20.23
C VAL A 420 -14.43 7.05 20.88
N PHE A 421 -14.58 6.49 22.10
CA PHE A 421 -15.89 6.32 22.75
C PHE A 421 -16.23 7.31 23.85
N LYS A 422 -15.41 8.35 24.03
CA LYS A 422 -15.78 9.46 24.92
C LYS A 422 -16.75 10.47 24.28
N TYR A 423 -17.06 10.32 22.98
CA TYR A 423 -17.85 11.28 22.21
C TYR A 423 -18.86 10.66 21.23
N LEU A 424 -19.22 9.38 21.41
CA LEU A 424 -20.55 8.86 21.05
C LEU A 424 -21.46 9.09 22.26
#